data_AF-A0A2U3K5L7-F1
#
_entry.id   AF-A0A2U3K5L7-F1
#
_cell.length_a   1.000
_cell.length_b   1.000
_cell.length_c   1.000
_cell.angle_alpha   90.00
_cell.angle_beta   90.00
_cell.angle_gamma   90.00
#
_symmetry.space_group_name_H-M   'P 1'
#
loop_
_entity.id
_entity.type
_entity.pdbx_description
1 polymer ?
#
loop_
_entity_poly.entity_id
_entity_poly.type
_entity_poly.pdbx_seq_one_letter_code
_entity_poly.pdbx_strand_id
1 'polypeptide(L)'
;MKPSPVSSADMNEASATKTSAPSANGGQSFDMALEAAGLEQPGSQSGSQPALGPPGAPQYIPPALLTPEPLKAPSPSGVTAAAAYRKAVEQQATPAQMSGLQMYKDDQLLRNPGGRNYYLDEKKVVENSNKQPVGALISKDFSAVVGNIKNFFGNMFLGTTVLHRNERNEITQGSQRGLLRTIGDFCKDLGSALSLGAWHPDSAVAPHGLKNRFLYSVSKLKDAFFGDILTGVPSSVNHMGKNLILSGLHLAEVLPDALTGGFEPGQKVTTAIFDNGHVALEYLTDIIPSGDAWLRVHASNWKELKPPVLYNLKMPEYCKGDVRWENVRNTPFRKSIETIGALITDALAIGFAGQTGISSNRRNQIE
;
A
#
# COMPACT_ATOMS: atom_id res chain seq x y z
N MET A 1 -6.46 -57.46 -32.91
CA MET A 1 -5.38 -57.52 -31.90
C MET A 1 -5.62 -56.41 -30.88
N LYS A 2 -5.81 -56.77 -29.61
CA LYS A 2 -5.88 -55.84 -28.46
C LYS A 2 -4.49 -55.29 -28.17
N PRO A 3 -4.34 -54.03 -27.76
CA PRO A 3 -3.27 -53.61 -26.87
C PRO A 3 -3.79 -53.57 -25.43
N SER A 4 -3.06 -54.27 -24.56
CA SER A 4 -3.18 -54.24 -23.09
C SER A 4 -2.49 -52.99 -22.50
N PRO A 5 -2.81 -52.61 -21.24
CA PRO A 5 -2.41 -51.35 -20.63
C PRO A 5 -1.03 -51.43 -19.97
N VAL A 6 -0.32 -50.31 -19.89
CA VAL A 6 0.95 -50.18 -19.14
C VAL A 6 0.68 -49.68 -17.73
N SER A 7 1.24 -50.43 -16.78
CA SER A 7 1.19 -50.27 -15.33
C SER A 7 2.07 -49.13 -14.82
N SER A 8 1.59 -48.51 -13.75
CA SER A 8 2.33 -47.67 -12.80
C SER A 8 3.32 -48.48 -11.95
N ALA A 9 4.52 -47.95 -11.74
CA ALA A 9 5.36 -47.96 -10.53
C ALA A 9 6.84 -47.75 -10.90
N ASP A 10 7.43 -46.63 -10.49
CA ASP A 10 8.50 -46.65 -9.47
C ASP A 10 8.96 -45.23 -9.14
N MET A 11 8.82 -44.92 -7.86
CA MET A 11 9.39 -43.75 -7.19
C MET A 11 10.88 -43.99 -6.97
N ASN A 12 11.70 -42.97 -7.19
CA ASN A 12 13.02 -42.90 -6.55
C ASN A 12 13.16 -41.58 -5.82
N GLU A 13 13.33 -41.70 -4.51
CA GLU A 13 13.84 -40.70 -3.59
C GLU A 13 15.22 -40.18 -4.05
N ALA A 14 15.43 -38.87 -3.96
CA ALA A 14 16.77 -38.31 -3.92
C ALA A 14 16.84 -37.26 -2.81
N SER A 15 17.74 -37.55 -1.87
CA SER A 15 17.95 -36.92 -0.57
C SER A 15 18.30 -35.45 -0.60
N ALA A 16 17.78 -34.76 0.41
CA ALA A 16 18.11 -33.41 0.82
C ALA A 16 19.59 -33.27 1.22
N THR A 17 20.27 -32.29 0.65
CA THR A 17 21.56 -31.80 1.15
C THR A 17 21.31 -30.60 2.05
N LYS A 18 21.68 -30.74 3.32
CA LYS A 18 21.66 -29.70 4.35
C LYS A 18 22.66 -28.60 3.98
N THR A 19 22.20 -27.34 3.98
CA THR A 19 23.09 -26.18 4.11
C THR A 19 22.62 -25.35 5.28
N SER A 20 23.49 -25.28 6.27
CA SER A 20 23.39 -24.57 7.55
C SER A 20 23.17 -23.07 7.38
N ALA A 21 22.12 -22.54 8.01
CA ALA A 21 21.94 -21.12 8.24
C ALA A 21 22.77 -20.67 9.47
N PRO A 22 23.42 -19.50 9.44
CA PRO A 22 24.07 -18.96 10.62
C PRO A 22 23.04 -18.46 11.64
N SER A 23 23.28 -18.86 12.88
CA SER A 23 22.64 -18.34 14.09
C SER A 23 22.98 -16.87 14.27
N ALA A 24 21.97 -16.02 14.45
CA ALA A 24 22.13 -14.67 14.99
C ALA A 24 21.09 -14.48 16.09
N ASN A 25 21.48 -14.91 17.30
CA ASN A 25 20.99 -14.34 18.54
C ASN A 25 21.39 -12.86 18.58
N GLY A 26 20.42 -12.00 18.91
CA GLY A 26 20.67 -10.58 19.10
C GLY A 26 19.39 -9.86 19.47
N GLY A 27 18.88 -10.12 20.68
CA GLY A 27 17.88 -9.26 21.30
C GLY A 27 18.46 -7.85 21.41
N GLN A 28 17.90 -6.92 20.65
CA GLN A 28 18.11 -5.50 20.86
C GLN A 28 16.75 -4.81 20.95
N SER A 29 16.70 -3.95 21.96
CA SER A 29 15.55 -3.47 22.71
C SER A 29 14.52 -2.69 21.89
N PHE A 30 13.26 -2.84 22.29
CA PHE A 30 12.09 -2.01 21.98
C PHE A 30 12.34 -0.49 22.20
N ASP A 31 13.33 -0.15 23.03
CA ASP A 31 13.72 1.24 23.33
C ASP A 31 14.28 2.00 22.12
N MET A 32 14.95 1.33 21.17
CA MET A 32 15.48 1.99 19.96
C MET A 32 14.36 2.43 19.01
N ALA A 33 13.23 1.73 19.00
CA ALA A 33 12.08 2.09 18.19
C ALA A 33 11.27 3.25 18.81
N LEU A 34 11.35 3.42 20.13
CA LEU A 34 10.71 4.51 20.85
C LEU A 34 11.55 5.80 20.82
N GLU A 35 12.88 5.68 20.82
CA GLU A 35 13.80 6.81 20.66
C GLU A 35 13.76 7.40 19.24
N ALA A 36 13.55 6.57 18.21
CA ALA A 36 13.28 7.03 16.85
C ALA A 36 11.91 7.73 16.66
N ALA A 37 11.00 7.60 17.63
CA ALA A 37 9.69 8.25 17.64
C ALA A 37 9.66 9.54 18.48
N GLY A 38 10.78 9.91 19.13
CA GLY A 38 10.91 11.10 19.95
C GLY A 38 11.24 12.36 19.13
N LEU A 39 10.23 13.21 18.95
CA LEU A 39 10.30 14.67 18.78
C LEU A 39 11.66 15.27 18.36
N GLU A 40 11.80 15.62 17.07
CA GLU A 40 12.77 16.64 16.66
C GLU A 40 12.40 17.97 17.34
N GLN A 41 13.09 18.30 18.44
CA GLN A 41 13.17 19.66 18.93
C GLN A 41 14.16 20.46 18.06
N PRO A 42 13.85 21.71 17.69
CA PRO A 42 14.78 22.55 16.96
C PRO A 42 15.89 23.02 17.90
N GLY A 43 17.09 22.49 17.71
CA GLY A 43 18.30 22.92 18.41
C GLY A 43 18.75 24.29 17.93
N SER A 44 18.47 25.32 18.72
CA SER A 44 19.17 26.60 18.73
C SER A 44 20.65 26.38 19.08
N GLN A 45 21.56 26.65 18.14
CA GLN A 45 22.97 26.80 18.45
C GLN A 45 23.20 28.17 19.12
N SER A 46 23.56 28.17 20.40
CA SER A 46 24.18 29.32 21.07
C SER A 46 25.49 28.85 21.69
N GLY A 47 26.59 29.23 21.05
CA GLY A 47 27.95 28.96 21.50
C GLY A 47 28.80 30.19 21.20
N SER A 48 28.86 31.10 22.16
CA SER A 48 29.69 32.29 22.16
C SER A 48 31.17 31.92 22.36
N GLN A 49 32.08 32.49 21.57
CA GLN A 49 33.46 32.81 21.97
C GLN A 49 34.12 33.80 20.97
N PRO A 50 35.19 34.53 21.35
CA PRO A 50 35.15 35.98 21.44
C PRO A 50 35.92 36.73 20.34
N ALA A 51 35.66 38.04 20.28
CA ALA A 51 36.27 39.01 19.38
C ALA A 51 37.80 39.14 19.55
N LEU A 52 38.50 39.16 18.42
CA LEU A 52 39.86 39.69 18.25
C LEU A 52 39.89 40.51 16.96
N GLY A 53 40.35 41.76 17.07
CA GLY A 53 40.36 42.77 16.02
C GLY A 53 41.33 42.48 14.86
N PRO A 54 41.31 43.33 13.81
CA PRO A 54 41.90 43.03 12.51
C PRO A 54 43.40 43.33 12.46
N PRO A 55 44.14 42.60 11.61
CA PRO A 55 45.16 43.28 10.84
C PRO A 55 45.24 42.81 9.37
N GLY A 56 45.40 43.79 8.49
CA GLY A 56 46.20 43.67 7.27
C GLY A 56 45.52 42.99 6.08
N ALA A 57 45.08 43.80 5.11
CA ALA A 57 44.83 43.34 3.75
C ALA A 57 46.12 42.87 3.07
N PRO A 58 46.11 41.71 2.38
CA PRO A 58 47.02 41.45 1.27
C PRO A 58 46.23 41.40 -0.05
N GLN A 59 46.57 42.37 -0.88
CA GLN A 59 46.59 42.42 -2.34
C GLN A 59 45.94 41.28 -3.15
N TYR A 60 44.96 41.69 -3.93
CA TYR A 60 44.39 40.99 -5.07
C TYR A 60 45.46 40.73 -6.14
N ILE A 61 45.75 39.46 -6.44
CA ILE A 61 46.48 39.04 -7.63
C ILE A 61 45.49 38.22 -8.47
N PRO A 62 45.02 38.71 -9.63
CA PRO A 62 44.19 37.90 -10.51
C PRO A 62 45.04 36.77 -11.09
N PRO A 63 44.57 35.50 -11.08
CA PRO A 63 45.27 34.44 -11.77
C PRO A 63 45.34 34.76 -13.26
N ALA A 64 46.54 34.67 -13.81
CA ALA A 64 46.85 34.90 -15.20
C ALA A 64 45.89 34.12 -16.11
N LEU A 65 45.38 34.82 -17.12
CA LEU A 65 44.68 34.27 -18.28
C LEU A 65 45.55 33.18 -18.92
N LEU A 66 45.28 31.93 -18.57
CA LEU A 66 45.76 30.78 -19.33
C LEU A 66 45.05 30.79 -20.67
N THR A 67 45.83 31.02 -21.72
CA THR A 67 45.45 30.84 -23.12
C THR A 67 44.80 29.47 -23.32
N PRO A 68 43.68 29.35 -24.03
CA PRO A 68 43.12 28.05 -24.36
C PRO A 68 44.02 27.38 -25.40
N GLU A 69 44.84 26.44 -24.96
CA GLU A 69 45.43 25.46 -25.86
C GLU A 69 44.28 24.65 -26.48
N PRO A 70 44.14 24.59 -27.82
CA PRO A 70 43.06 23.83 -28.42
C PRO A 70 43.39 22.35 -28.30
N LEU A 71 42.95 21.72 -27.21
CA LEU A 71 42.90 20.28 -27.09
C LEU A 71 41.98 19.75 -28.20
N LYS A 72 42.63 19.27 -29.26
CA LYS A 72 42.01 18.61 -30.41
C LYS A 72 41.50 17.23 -29.97
N ALA A 73 40.48 17.21 -29.12
CA ALA A 73 39.75 16.00 -28.79
C ALA A 73 38.93 15.59 -30.03
N PRO A 74 39.04 14.35 -30.53
CA PRO A 74 38.18 13.89 -31.61
C PRO A 74 36.72 13.96 -31.14
N SER A 75 35.86 14.54 -31.98
CA SER A 75 34.42 14.58 -31.72
C SER A 75 33.93 13.14 -31.44
N PRO A 76 33.26 12.86 -30.31
CA PRO A 76 32.73 11.54 -30.07
C PRO A 76 31.77 11.19 -31.21
N SER A 77 31.96 10.02 -31.81
CA SER A 77 31.05 9.54 -32.85
C SER A 77 29.62 9.55 -32.29
N GLY A 78 28.61 9.92 -33.07
CA GLY A 78 27.22 9.97 -32.59
C GLY A 78 26.75 8.66 -31.92
N VAL A 79 27.40 7.54 -32.25
CA VAL A 79 27.19 6.22 -31.65
C VAL A 79 27.71 6.13 -30.20
N THR A 80 28.82 6.79 -29.86
CA THR A 80 29.37 6.82 -28.49
C THR A 80 28.62 7.80 -27.60
N ALA A 81 28.13 8.92 -28.13
CA ALA A 81 27.28 9.84 -27.38
C ALA A 81 25.89 9.24 -27.09
N ALA A 82 25.26 8.59 -28.08
CA ALA A 82 23.98 7.91 -27.88
C ALA A 82 24.09 6.71 -26.92
N ALA A 83 25.20 5.96 -26.95
CA ALA A 83 25.47 4.89 -25.99
C ALA A 83 25.72 5.44 -24.58
N ALA A 84 26.42 6.56 -24.44
CA ALA A 84 26.61 7.23 -23.15
C ALA A 84 25.29 7.79 -22.60
N TYR A 85 24.42 8.35 -23.46
CA TYR A 85 23.07 8.76 -23.07
C TYR A 85 22.19 7.56 -22.69
N ARG A 86 22.25 6.44 -23.42
CA ARG A 86 21.54 5.22 -23.02
C ARG A 86 22.06 4.68 -21.70
N LYS A 87 23.37 4.70 -21.47
CA LYS A 87 23.98 4.27 -20.22
C LYS A 87 23.66 5.22 -19.06
N ALA A 88 23.53 6.53 -19.30
CA ALA A 88 23.10 7.51 -18.31
C ALA A 88 21.58 7.45 -18.03
N VAL A 89 20.77 7.06 -19.01
CA VAL A 89 19.33 6.79 -18.86
C VAL A 89 19.08 5.45 -18.17
N GLU A 90 19.91 4.42 -18.43
CA GLU A 90 19.91 3.13 -17.74
C GLU A 90 20.54 3.22 -16.35
N GLN A 91 21.48 4.14 -16.12
CA GLN A 91 21.93 4.60 -14.81
C GLN A 91 20.99 5.68 -14.24
N GLN A 92 19.68 5.57 -14.52
CA GLN A 92 18.69 6.15 -13.62
C GLN A 92 19.08 5.71 -12.21
N ALA A 93 19.48 6.69 -11.41
CA ALA A 93 20.00 6.52 -10.07
C ALA A 93 19.24 5.41 -9.37
N THR A 94 19.95 4.40 -8.86
CA THR A 94 19.39 3.43 -7.93
C THR A 94 18.57 4.23 -6.93
N PRO A 95 17.22 4.11 -6.92
CA PRO A 95 16.40 4.97 -6.08
C PRO A 95 16.93 4.86 -4.66
N ALA A 96 17.13 6.01 -4.00
CA ALA A 96 17.58 6.01 -2.62
C ALA A 96 16.72 5.02 -1.83
N GLN A 97 17.37 4.10 -1.10
CA GLN A 97 16.67 3.01 -0.45
C GLN A 97 15.68 3.60 0.56
N MET A 98 14.37 3.49 0.25
CA MET A 98 13.32 4.04 1.09
C MET A 98 13.28 3.29 2.41
N SER A 99 13.08 4.00 3.52
CA SER A 99 12.79 3.36 4.80
C SER A 99 11.42 2.66 4.76
N GLY A 100 11.18 1.70 5.66
CA GLY A 100 9.89 1.01 5.73
C GLY A 100 8.69 1.95 5.95
N LEU A 101 8.89 3.04 6.69
CA LEU A 101 7.89 4.10 6.87
C LEU A 101 7.66 4.90 5.58
N GLN A 102 8.72 5.24 4.84
CA GLN A 102 8.58 5.94 3.55
C GLN A 102 7.86 5.07 2.52
N MET A 103 8.19 3.78 2.44
CA MET A 103 7.47 2.82 1.60
C MET A 103 6.00 2.73 1.98
N TYR A 104 5.70 2.70 3.28
CA TYR A 104 4.32 2.67 3.76
C TYR A 104 3.55 3.94 3.38
N LYS A 105 4.14 5.13 3.58
CA LYS A 105 3.54 6.40 3.16
C LYS A 105 3.29 6.46 1.66
N ASP A 106 4.29 6.10 0.86
CA ASP A 106 4.20 6.07 -0.61
C ASP A 106 3.11 5.11 -1.08
N ASP A 107 3.02 3.92 -0.50
CA ASP A 107 1.92 3.00 -0.80
C ASP A 107 0.54 3.59 -0.47
N GLN A 108 0.38 4.27 0.67
CA GLN A 108 -0.91 4.84 1.06
C GLN A 108 -1.31 6.02 0.15
N LEU A 109 -0.34 6.86 -0.25
CA LEU A 109 -0.58 7.99 -1.15
C LEU A 109 -0.80 7.56 -2.61
N LEU A 110 -0.36 6.36 -3.01
CA LEU A 110 -0.63 5.80 -4.34
C LEU A 110 -2.05 5.23 -4.49
N ARG A 111 -2.71 4.86 -3.39
CA ARG A 111 -3.98 4.11 -3.46
C ARG A 111 -5.18 4.96 -3.87
N ASN A 112 -5.21 6.25 -3.54
CA ASN A 112 -6.32 7.15 -3.85
C ASN A 112 -5.84 8.53 -4.28
N PRO A 113 -6.64 9.26 -5.10
CA PRO A 113 -6.32 10.62 -5.50
C PRO A 113 -6.04 11.52 -4.29
N GLY A 114 -4.95 12.27 -4.35
CA GLY A 114 -4.42 13.06 -3.24
C GLY A 114 -2.91 13.17 -3.35
N GLY A 115 -2.25 13.60 -2.27
CA GLY A 115 -0.79 13.66 -2.18
C GLY A 115 -0.17 14.76 -3.05
N ARG A 116 0.50 15.75 -2.47
CA ARG A 116 1.05 16.89 -3.22
C ARG A 116 1.90 16.50 -4.42
N ASN A 117 2.74 15.48 -4.25
CA ASN A 117 3.73 15.07 -5.24
C ASN A 117 3.31 13.84 -6.07
N TYR A 118 2.09 13.34 -5.86
CA TYR A 118 1.59 12.13 -6.51
C TYR A 118 0.67 12.50 -7.68
N TYR A 119 1.02 12.02 -8.87
CA TYR A 119 0.28 12.23 -10.12
C TYR A 119 -0.15 10.86 -10.65
N LEU A 120 -1.28 10.39 -10.13
CA LEU A 120 -1.72 9.00 -10.31
C LEU A 120 -2.09 8.68 -11.76
N ASP A 121 -2.73 9.61 -12.47
CA ASP A 121 -3.06 9.42 -13.89
C ASP A 121 -1.81 9.25 -14.76
N GLU A 122 -0.70 9.89 -14.37
CA GLU A 122 0.60 9.78 -15.01
C GLU A 122 1.47 8.64 -14.45
N LYS A 123 0.99 7.92 -13.43
CA LYS A 123 1.75 6.92 -12.65
C LYS A 123 3.13 7.45 -12.21
N LYS A 124 3.15 8.67 -11.69
CA LYS A 124 4.38 9.42 -11.40
C LYS A 124 4.37 10.02 -10.00
N VAL A 125 5.54 10.02 -9.37
CA VAL A 125 5.81 10.75 -8.13
C VAL A 125 6.96 11.73 -8.41
N VAL A 126 6.78 13.00 -8.07
CA VAL A 126 7.79 14.05 -8.29
C VAL A 126 8.50 14.33 -6.98
N GLU A 127 9.76 13.93 -6.86
CA GLU A 127 10.59 14.29 -5.71
C GLU A 127 10.97 15.78 -5.78
N ASN A 128 10.87 16.49 -4.65
CA ASN A 128 11.24 17.90 -4.51
C ASN A 128 10.60 18.82 -5.56
N SER A 129 9.27 18.90 -5.58
CA SER A 129 8.59 19.93 -6.37
C SER A 129 8.99 21.32 -5.88
N ASN A 130 9.52 22.15 -6.78
CA ASN A 130 9.58 23.59 -6.57
C ASN A 130 8.20 24.13 -6.18
N LYS A 131 8.17 25.31 -5.53
CA LYS A 131 6.94 26.02 -5.18
C LYS A 131 5.98 26.05 -6.36
N GLN A 132 4.79 25.48 -6.19
CA GLN A 132 3.80 25.46 -7.26
C GLN A 132 2.96 26.74 -7.24
N PRO A 133 2.40 27.18 -8.38
CA PRO A 133 1.43 28.27 -8.39
C PRO A 133 0.17 27.90 -7.58
N VAL A 134 -0.41 28.87 -6.85
CA VAL A 134 -1.63 28.66 -6.03
C VAL A 134 -2.77 28.02 -6.83
N GLY A 135 -2.98 28.46 -8.08
CA GLY A 135 -4.01 27.87 -8.94
C GLY A 135 -3.77 26.39 -9.27
N ALA A 136 -2.50 25.97 -9.39
CA ALA A 136 -2.16 24.57 -9.61
C ALA A 136 -2.42 23.72 -8.35
N LEU A 137 -2.15 24.27 -7.17
CA LEU A 137 -2.45 23.63 -5.89
C LEU A 137 -3.97 23.39 -5.75
N ILE A 138 -4.76 24.46 -5.86
CA ILE A 138 -6.24 24.39 -5.77
C ILE A 138 -6.81 23.43 -6.81
N SER A 139 -6.36 23.52 -8.06
CA SER A 139 -6.83 22.64 -9.12
C SER A 139 -6.50 21.18 -8.84
N LYS A 140 -5.34 20.89 -8.24
CA LYS A 140 -4.93 19.54 -7.88
C LYS A 140 -5.85 18.99 -6.78
N ASP A 141 -6.12 19.77 -5.74
CA ASP A 141 -6.96 19.32 -4.62
C ASP A 141 -8.41 19.10 -5.08
N PHE A 142 -8.96 20.00 -5.90
CA PHE A 142 -10.29 19.77 -6.52
C PHE A 142 -10.30 18.52 -7.40
N SER A 143 -9.23 18.26 -8.15
CA SER A 143 -9.11 17.02 -8.92
C SER A 143 -9.08 15.80 -8.02
N ALA A 144 -8.43 15.88 -6.84
CA ALA A 144 -8.45 14.81 -5.85
C ALA A 144 -9.85 14.61 -5.26
N VAL A 145 -10.59 15.68 -4.96
CA VAL A 145 -12.00 15.62 -4.53
C VAL A 145 -12.85 14.87 -5.56
N VAL A 146 -12.81 15.31 -6.83
CA VAL A 146 -13.57 14.69 -7.92
C VAL A 146 -13.14 13.24 -8.16
N GLY A 147 -11.84 12.97 -8.11
CA GLY A 147 -11.28 11.63 -8.26
C GLY A 147 -11.76 10.67 -7.17
N ASN A 148 -11.78 11.11 -5.91
CA ASN A 148 -12.30 10.31 -4.80
C ASN A 148 -13.83 10.11 -4.90
N ILE A 149 -14.61 11.10 -5.34
CA ILE A 149 -16.05 10.92 -5.61
C ILE A 149 -16.28 9.91 -6.73
N LYS A 150 -15.49 9.98 -7.82
CA LYS A 150 -15.54 8.99 -8.90
C LYS A 150 -15.21 7.59 -8.36
N ASN A 151 -14.21 7.47 -7.49
CA ASN A 151 -13.86 6.21 -6.86
C ASN A 151 -14.95 5.69 -5.91
N PHE A 152 -15.64 6.56 -5.17
CA PHE A 152 -16.82 6.19 -4.39
C PHE A 152 -17.88 5.50 -5.25
N PHE A 153 -18.24 6.10 -6.39
CA PHE A 153 -19.19 5.47 -7.31
C PHE A 153 -18.60 4.22 -7.97
N GLY A 154 -17.31 4.23 -8.35
CA GLY A 154 -16.63 3.03 -8.85
C GLY A 154 -16.78 1.85 -7.90
N ASN A 155 -16.51 2.06 -6.61
CA ASN A 155 -16.66 1.06 -5.55
C ASN A 155 -18.11 0.71 -5.22
N MET A 156 -19.08 1.59 -5.49
CA MET A 156 -20.50 1.20 -5.44
C MET A 156 -20.86 0.22 -6.59
N PHE A 157 -20.32 0.44 -7.79
CA PHE A 157 -20.64 -0.36 -8.97
C PHE A 157 -19.66 -1.52 -9.18
N LEU A 158 -18.67 -1.36 -10.06
CA LEU A 158 -17.82 -2.44 -10.57
C LEU A 158 -16.50 -2.61 -9.81
N GLY A 159 -16.08 -1.57 -9.09
CA GLY A 159 -14.78 -1.46 -8.43
C GLY A 159 -13.97 -0.26 -8.94
N THR A 160 -12.80 -0.06 -8.33
CA THR A 160 -11.85 0.99 -8.72
C THR A 160 -10.46 0.44 -9.00
N THR A 161 -9.72 1.15 -9.84
CA THR A 161 -8.29 0.90 -10.02
C THR A 161 -7.51 1.55 -8.88
N VAL A 162 -6.55 0.82 -8.33
CA VAL A 162 -5.60 1.33 -7.33
C VAL A 162 -4.19 1.26 -7.88
N LEU A 163 -3.32 2.17 -7.46
CA LEU A 163 -1.90 2.09 -7.80
C LEU A 163 -1.09 1.57 -6.62
N HIS A 164 -0.04 0.82 -6.93
CA HIS A 164 0.91 0.29 -5.97
C HIS A 164 2.28 0.13 -6.63
N ARG A 165 3.33 -0.10 -5.83
CA ARG A 165 4.66 -0.44 -6.36
C ARG A 165 4.89 -1.95 -6.42
N ASN A 166 5.40 -2.41 -7.54
CA ASN A 166 5.78 -3.82 -7.73
C ASN A 166 7.20 -4.12 -7.18
N GLU A 167 7.65 -5.36 -7.36
CA GLU A 167 9.00 -5.85 -6.96
C GLU A 167 10.15 -5.04 -7.60
N ARG A 168 9.91 -4.38 -8.73
CA ARG A 168 10.87 -3.54 -9.45
C ARG A 168 10.74 -2.06 -9.08
N ASN A 169 9.93 -1.74 -8.08
CA ASN A 169 9.61 -0.39 -7.62
C ASN A 169 8.88 0.48 -8.67
N GLU A 170 8.30 -0.15 -9.69
CA GLU A 170 7.49 0.50 -10.73
C GLU A 170 6.04 0.65 -10.24
N ILE A 171 5.38 1.76 -10.62
CA ILE A 171 3.99 2.01 -10.26
C ILE A 171 3.07 1.22 -11.22
N THR A 172 2.38 0.22 -10.68
CA THR A 172 1.48 -0.68 -11.40
C THR A 172 0.03 -0.52 -10.94
N GLN A 173 -0.90 -1.01 -11.76
CA GLN A 173 -2.33 -0.97 -11.47
C GLN A 173 -2.79 -2.27 -10.82
N GLY A 174 -3.62 -2.14 -9.80
CA GLY A 174 -4.43 -3.18 -9.20
C GLY A 174 -5.91 -2.85 -9.32
N SER A 175 -6.77 -3.74 -8.83
CA SER A 175 -8.22 -3.52 -8.81
C SER A 175 -8.79 -3.84 -7.44
N GLN A 176 -9.72 -3.00 -6.99
CA GLN A 176 -10.64 -3.29 -5.90
C GLN A 176 -11.99 -3.73 -6.49
N ARG A 177 -12.74 -4.56 -5.77
CA ARG A 177 -14.09 -5.00 -6.19
C ARG A 177 -15.11 -3.98 -5.72
N GLY A 178 -16.12 -3.74 -6.56
CA GLY A 178 -17.26 -2.92 -6.19
C GLY A 178 -18.39 -3.72 -5.55
N LEU A 179 -19.30 -3.02 -4.87
CA LEU A 179 -20.42 -3.59 -4.12
C LEU A 179 -21.39 -4.34 -5.04
N LEU A 180 -21.87 -3.72 -6.12
CA LEU A 180 -22.81 -4.36 -7.04
C LEU A 180 -22.19 -5.54 -7.78
N ARG A 181 -20.89 -5.44 -8.13
CA ARG A 181 -20.16 -6.58 -8.68
C ARG A 181 -20.08 -7.73 -7.67
N THR A 182 -19.76 -7.44 -6.41
CA THR A 182 -19.71 -8.44 -5.35
C THR A 182 -21.06 -9.12 -5.13
N ILE A 183 -22.17 -8.37 -5.14
CA ILE A 183 -23.53 -8.93 -5.07
C ILE A 183 -23.82 -9.81 -6.29
N GLY A 184 -23.40 -9.39 -7.48
CA GLY A 184 -23.54 -10.19 -8.70
C GLY A 184 -22.77 -11.50 -8.62
N ASP A 185 -21.53 -11.46 -8.13
CA ASP A 185 -20.68 -12.64 -7.95
C ASP A 185 -21.26 -13.58 -6.88
N PHE A 186 -21.82 -13.05 -5.78
CA PHE A 186 -22.58 -13.83 -4.81
C PHE A 186 -23.73 -14.63 -5.45
N CYS A 187 -24.53 -13.97 -6.29
CA CYS A 187 -25.65 -14.62 -6.97
C CYS A 187 -25.18 -15.72 -7.93
N LYS A 188 -24.06 -15.49 -8.64
CA LYS A 188 -23.45 -16.50 -9.53
C LYS A 188 -22.93 -17.70 -8.75
N ASP A 189 -22.23 -17.46 -7.66
CA ASP A 189 -21.66 -18.52 -6.83
C ASP A 189 -22.74 -19.30 -6.10
N LEU A 190 -23.76 -18.63 -5.58
CA LEU A 190 -24.92 -19.28 -4.98
C LEU A 190 -25.68 -20.15 -5.98
N GLY A 191 -25.99 -19.63 -7.18
CA GLY A 191 -26.66 -20.44 -8.20
C GLY A 191 -25.78 -21.58 -8.73
N SER A 192 -24.47 -21.37 -8.83
CA SER A 192 -23.51 -22.43 -9.17
C SER A 192 -23.50 -23.53 -8.10
N ALA A 193 -23.61 -23.16 -6.82
CA ALA A 193 -23.71 -24.10 -5.73
C ALA A 193 -25.03 -24.88 -5.76
N LEU A 194 -26.17 -24.18 -5.86
CA LEU A 194 -27.51 -24.78 -5.85
C LEU A 194 -27.75 -25.69 -7.07
N SER A 195 -27.15 -25.38 -8.21
CA SER A 195 -27.24 -26.20 -9.43
C SER A 195 -26.24 -27.37 -9.44
N LEU A 196 -25.47 -27.58 -8.38
CA LEU A 196 -24.39 -28.59 -8.32
C LEU A 196 -23.38 -28.44 -9.47
N GLY A 197 -23.13 -27.19 -9.89
CA GLY A 197 -22.28 -26.84 -11.02
C GLY A 197 -22.86 -27.18 -12.40
N ALA A 198 -24.18 -27.35 -12.53
CA ALA A 198 -24.83 -27.39 -13.83
C ALA A 198 -24.91 -26.00 -14.49
N TRP A 199 -25.03 -24.95 -13.68
CA TRP A 199 -24.79 -23.57 -14.08
C TRP A 199 -23.42 -23.15 -13.54
N HIS A 200 -22.52 -22.71 -14.42
CA HIS A 200 -21.13 -22.37 -14.08
C HIS A 200 -20.62 -21.24 -14.99
N PRO A 201 -21.10 -20.00 -14.80
CA PRO A 201 -20.86 -18.90 -15.74
C PRO A 201 -19.39 -18.52 -15.90
N ASP A 202 -18.56 -18.80 -14.89
CA ASP A 202 -17.14 -18.41 -14.86
C ASP A 202 -16.17 -19.57 -15.19
N SER A 203 -16.68 -20.77 -15.51
CA SER A 203 -15.86 -21.92 -15.90
C SER A 203 -16.27 -22.45 -17.26
N ALA A 204 -15.30 -22.68 -18.15
CA ALA A 204 -15.54 -23.36 -19.42
C ALA A 204 -15.81 -24.87 -19.24
N VAL A 205 -15.43 -25.45 -18.10
CA VAL A 205 -15.53 -26.89 -17.84
C VAL A 205 -16.46 -27.15 -16.67
N ALA A 206 -17.51 -27.93 -16.91
CA ALA A 206 -18.44 -28.36 -15.88
C ALA A 206 -17.80 -29.41 -14.94
N PRO A 207 -18.11 -29.41 -13.64
CA PRO A 207 -17.71 -30.49 -12.76
C PRO A 207 -18.36 -31.82 -13.19
N HIS A 208 -17.52 -32.83 -13.47
CA HIS A 208 -17.96 -34.15 -13.91
C HIS A 208 -18.05 -35.15 -12.74
N GLY A 209 -19.17 -35.87 -12.65
CA GLY A 209 -19.43 -36.87 -11.62
C GLY A 209 -19.99 -36.28 -10.32
N LEU A 210 -20.78 -37.08 -9.59
CA LEU A 210 -21.51 -36.64 -8.39
C LEU A 210 -20.58 -36.06 -7.30
N LYS A 211 -19.45 -36.72 -7.05
CA LYS A 211 -18.46 -36.27 -6.04
C LYS A 211 -17.92 -34.88 -6.36
N ASN A 212 -17.49 -34.64 -7.60
CA ASN A 212 -16.91 -33.36 -7.98
C ASN A 212 -17.96 -32.25 -8.03
N ARG A 213 -19.18 -32.57 -8.43
CA ARG A 213 -20.32 -31.63 -8.38
C ARG A 213 -20.66 -31.21 -6.96
N PHE A 214 -20.65 -32.15 -6.02
CA PHE A 214 -20.86 -31.85 -4.60
C PHE A 214 -19.72 -31.00 -4.03
N LEU A 215 -18.46 -31.37 -4.27
CA LEU A 215 -17.30 -30.58 -3.81
C LEU A 215 -17.28 -29.17 -4.42
N TYR A 216 -17.61 -29.06 -5.71
CA TYR A 216 -17.76 -27.77 -6.38
C TYR A 216 -18.86 -26.93 -5.73
N SER A 217 -20.02 -27.53 -5.43
CA SER A 217 -21.13 -26.85 -4.76
C SER A 217 -20.73 -26.32 -3.38
N VAL A 218 -20.06 -27.13 -2.56
CA VAL A 218 -19.55 -26.71 -1.24
C VAL A 218 -18.53 -25.58 -1.38
N SER A 219 -17.62 -25.66 -2.37
CA SER A 219 -16.65 -24.59 -2.64
C SER A 219 -17.35 -23.29 -3.00
N LYS A 220 -18.34 -23.33 -3.91
CA LYS A 220 -19.08 -22.14 -4.34
C LYS A 220 -19.95 -21.56 -3.24
N LEU A 221 -20.52 -22.39 -2.37
CA LEU A 221 -21.23 -21.92 -1.18
C LEU A 221 -20.27 -21.16 -0.24
N LYS A 222 -19.06 -21.69 -0.05
CA LYS A 222 -18.01 -21.02 0.73
C LYS A 222 -17.62 -19.69 0.09
N ASP A 223 -17.42 -19.64 -1.22
CA ASP A 223 -17.06 -18.41 -1.94
C ASP A 223 -18.16 -17.35 -1.80
N ALA A 224 -19.42 -17.72 -2.01
CA ALA A 224 -20.58 -16.84 -1.82
C ALA A 224 -20.66 -16.27 -0.40
N PHE A 225 -20.57 -17.11 0.64
CA PHE A 225 -20.72 -16.63 2.02
C PHE A 225 -19.49 -15.91 2.54
N PHE A 226 -18.29 -16.50 2.43
CA PHE A 226 -17.08 -15.91 3.00
C PHE A 226 -16.45 -14.86 2.09
N GLY A 227 -16.39 -15.13 0.79
CA GLY A 227 -15.77 -14.24 -0.19
C GLY A 227 -16.64 -13.03 -0.49
N ASP A 228 -17.90 -13.24 -0.86
CA ASP A 228 -18.72 -12.12 -1.34
C ASP A 228 -19.48 -11.42 -0.20
N ILE A 229 -20.14 -12.16 0.69
CA ILE A 229 -20.94 -11.54 1.78
C ILE A 229 -20.08 -11.06 2.95
N LEU A 230 -19.30 -11.95 3.58
CA LEU A 230 -18.59 -11.61 4.82
C LEU A 230 -17.39 -10.68 4.60
N THR A 231 -16.75 -10.73 3.44
CA THR A 231 -15.57 -9.92 3.16
C THR A 231 -15.82 -8.89 2.06
N GLY A 232 -16.37 -9.30 0.92
CA GLY A 232 -16.57 -8.44 -0.25
C GLY A 232 -17.50 -7.26 0.00
N VAL A 233 -18.71 -7.48 0.51
CA VAL A 233 -19.70 -6.41 0.75
C VAL A 233 -19.19 -5.38 1.76
N PRO A 234 -18.75 -5.78 2.98
CA PRO A 234 -18.17 -4.85 3.95
C PRO A 234 -16.94 -4.11 3.42
N SER A 235 -16.02 -4.80 2.73
CA SER A 235 -14.82 -4.17 2.15
C SER A 235 -15.19 -3.11 1.11
N SER A 236 -16.17 -3.40 0.24
CA SER A 236 -16.66 -2.44 -0.76
C SER A 236 -17.26 -1.19 -0.09
N VAL A 237 -18.06 -1.37 0.97
CA VAL A 237 -18.64 -0.26 1.74
C VAL A 237 -17.54 0.55 2.43
N ASN A 238 -16.53 -0.12 2.99
CA ASN A 238 -15.38 0.56 3.60
C ASN A 238 -14.61 1.39 2.57
N HIS A 239 -14.35 0.85 1.38
CA HIS A 239 -13.71 1.60 0.29
C HIS A 239 -14.54 2.81 -0.15
N MET A 240 -15.86 2.68 -0.22
CA MET A 240 -16.76 3.82 -0.47
C MET A 240 -16.59 4.88 0.62
N GLY A 241 -16.75 4.51 1.90
CA GLY A 241 -16.63 5.44 3.02
C GLY A 241 -15.27 6.15 3.05
N LYS A 242 -14.18 5.40 2.86
CA LYS A 242 -12.82 5.94 2.76
C LYS A 242 -12.70 7.01 1.67
N ASN A 243 -13.19 6.75 0.46
CA ASN A 243 -13.16 7.72 -0.64
C ASN A 243 -13.97 8.99 -0.30
N LEU A 244 -15.13 8.85 0.34
CA LEU A 244 -15.91 10.01 0.75
C LEU A 244 -15.19 10.87 1.80
N ILE A 245 -14.54 10.24 2.78
CA ILE A 245 -13.77 10.94 3.81
C ILE A 245 -12.53 11.62 3.21
N LEU A 246 -11.80 10.95 2.32
CA LEU A 246 -10.66 11.55 1.60
C LEU A 246 -11.11 12.74 0.74
N SER A 247 -12.26 12.63 0.06
CA SER A 247 -12.86 13.77 -0.64
C SER A 247 -13.11 14.95 0.30
N GLY A 248 -13.60 14.71 1.52
CA GLY A 248 -13.77 15.75 2.53
C GLY A 248 -12.44 16.37 2.97
N LEU A 249 -11.41 15.54 3.19
CA LEU A 249 -10.08 15.99 3.56
C LEU A 249 -9.47 16.91 2.50
N HIS A 250 -9.50 16.53 1.22
CA HIS A 250 -8.94 17.34 0.14
C HIS A 250 -9.77 18.60 -0.13
N LEU A 251 -11.09 18.56 0.08
CA LEU A 251 -11.89 19.78 0.04
C LEU A 251 -11.46 20.76 1.15
N ALA A 252 -11.06 20.24 2.32
CA ALA A 252 -10.52 21.05 3.40
C ALA A 252 -9.08 21.55 3.13
N GLU A 253 -8.31 20.90 2.25
CA GLU A 253 -6.96 21.32 1.80
C GLU A 253 -7.00 22.57 0.90
N VAL A 254 -8.07 22.73 0.10
CA VAL A 254 -8.25 23.86 -0.81
C VAL A 254 -8.12 25.21 -0.10
N LEU A 255 -8.67 25.34 1.11
CA LEU A 255 -8.67 26.60 1.86
C LEU A 255 -7.25 27.03 2.29
N PRO A 256 -6.47 26.21 3.03
CA PRO A 256 -5.10 26.56 3.37
C PRO A 256 -4.23 26.72 2.13
N ASP A 257 -4.42 25.97 1.05
CA ASP A 257 -3.68 26.19 -0.20
C ASP A 257 -3.97 27.55 -0.85
N ALA A 258 -5.23 28.01 -0.80
CA ALA A 258 -5.59 29.34 -1.25
C ALA A 258 -4.97 30.46 -0.38
N LEU A 259 -4.83 30.23 0.92
CA LEU A 259 -4.35 31.23 1.89
C LEU A 259 -2.83 31.29 2.00
N THR A 260 -2.17 30.13 2.12
CA THR A 260 -0.73 30.03 2.43
C THR A 260 0.09 29.56 1.22
N GLY A 261 -0.56 29.12 0.13
CA GLY A 261 0.11 28.69 -1.09
C GLY A 261 0.92 29.79 -1.79
N GLY A 262 0.74 31.05 -1.39
CA GLY A 262 1.48 32.19 -1.91
C GLY A 262 2.98 32.19 -1.55
N PHE A 263 3.45 31.37 -0.61
CA PHE A 263 4.86 31.26 -0.23
C PHE A 263 5.25 29.83 0.18
N GLU A 264 6.52 29.49 0.02
CA GLU A 264 7.01 28.10 0.08
C GLU A 264 6.85 27.43 1.47
N PRO A 265 7.20 28.09 2.60
CA PRO A 265 6.92 27.52 3.92
C PRO A 265 5.45 27.15 4.14
N GLY A 266 4.51 27.98 3.66
CA GLY A 266 3.07 27.71 3.73
C GLY A 266 2.70 26.42 3.00
N GLN A 267 3.14 26.26 1.75
CA GLN A 267 2.93 25.03 0.98
C GLN A 267 3.51 23.79 1.66
N LYS A 268 4.72 23.89 2.24
CA LYS A 268 5.36 22.76 2.93
C LYS A 268 4.54 22.32 4.15
N VAL A 269 4.05 23.27 4.94
CA VAL A 269 3.22 22.97 6.12
C VAL A 269 1.89 22.36 5.70
N THR A 270 1.18 22.95 4.74
CA THR A 270 -0.09 22.41 4.24
C THR A 270 0.11 21.00 3.70
N THR A 271 1.08 20.81 2.80
CA THR A 271 1.43 19.49 2.24
C THR A 271 1.73 18.48 3.35
N ALA A 272 2.53 18.83 4.35
CA ALA A 272 2.85 17.92 5.44
C ALA A 272 1.59 17.53 6.24
N ILE A 273 0.68 18.46 6.53
CA ILE A 273 -0.55 18.18 7.28
C ILE A 273 -1.45 17.25 6.47
N PHE A 274 -1.71 17.57 5.21
CA PHE A 274 -2.71 16.86 4.40
C PHE A 274 -2.18 15.54 3.84
N ASP A 275 -0.91 15.43 3.43
CA ASP A 275 -0.32 14.14 3.03
C ASP A 275 -0.27 13.17 4.22
N ASN A 276 0.10 13.64 5.42
CA ASN A 276 0.05 12.80 6.62
C ASN A 276 -1.39 12.47 7.03
N GLY A 277 -2.32 13.42 6.89
CA GLY A 277 -3.75 13.21 7.13
C GLY A 277 -4.33 12.13 6.22
N HIS A 278 -3.99 12.16 4.93
CA HIS A 278 -4.33 11.12 3.96
C HIS A 278 -3.81 9.77 4.43
N VAL A 279 -2.51 9.65 4.72
CA VAL A 279 -1.89 8.40 5.20
C VAL A 279 -2.54 7.90 6.48
N ALA A 280 -2.92 8.79 7.40
CA ALA A 280 -3.58 8.43 8.64
C ALA A 280 -5.01 7.90 8.41
N LEU A 281 -5.80 8.53 7.54
CA LEU A 281 -7.14 8.07 7.17
C LEU A 281 -7.11 6.71 6.47
N GLU A 282 -6.17 6.54 5.55
CA GLU A 282 -5.88 5.27 4.89
C GLU A 282 -5.58 4.17 5.91
N TYR A 283 -4.66 4.43 6.85
CA TYR A 283 -4.36 3.50 7.93
C TYR A 283 -5.58 3.16 8.78
N LEU A 284 -6.31 4.18 9.27
CA LEU A 284 -7.47 3.99 10.15
C LEU A 284 -8.58 3.17 9.48
N THR A 285 -8.86 3.43 8.20
CA THR A 285 -9.88 2.69 7.44
C THR A 285 -9.41 1.30 7.02
N ASP A 286 -8.10 1.05 6.92
CA ASP A 286 -7.55 -0.27 6.65
C ASP A 286 -7.60 -1.20 7.87
N ILE A 287 -7.41 -0.69 9.09
CA ILE A 287 -7.32 -1.51 10.31
C ILE A 287 -8.66 -1.85 10.96
N ILE A 288 -9.73 -1.13 10.61
CA ILE A 288 -11.07 -1.43 11.14
C ILE A 288 -11.61 -2.74 10.56
N PRO A 289 -12.60 -3.40 11.22
CA PRO A 289 -13.25 -4.58 10.68
C PRO A 289 -13.68 -4.35 9.23
N SER A 290 -13.36 -5.32 8.36
CA SER A 290 -13.50 -5.27 6.89
C SER A 290 -12.55 -4.36 6.10
N GLY A 291 -11.63 -3.65 6.76
CA GLY A 291 -10.54 -2.93 6.11
C GLY A 291 -9.47 -3.86 5.54
N ASP A 292 -8.70 -3.37 4.57
CA ASP A 292 -7.74 -4.20 3.83
C ASP A 292 -6.65 -4.78 4.75
N ALA A 293 -6.17 -4.01 5.73
CA ALA A 293 -5.22 -4.49 6.72
C ALA A 293 -5.86 -5.49 7.68
N TRP A 294 -7.07 -5.22 8.16
CA TRP A 294 -7.80 -6.13 9.01
C TRP A 294 -8.00 -7.50 8.35
N LEU A 295 -8.36 -7.52 7.05
CA LEU A 295 -8.51 -8.73 6.24
C LEU A 295 -7.19 -9.48 6.06
N ARG A 296 -6.06 -8.79 5.92
CA ARG A 296 -4.72 -9.41 5.89
C ARG A 296 -4.35 -10.03 7.23
N VAL A 297 -4.56 -9.31 8.33
CA VAL A 297 -4.20 -9.75 9.69
C VAL A 297 -5.01 -10.98 10.12
N HIS A 298 -6.29 -11.04 9.72
CA HIS A 298 -7.20 -12.14 10.02
C HIS A 298 -7.25 -13.24 8.95
N ALA A 299 -6.33 -13.20 7.98
CA ALA A 299 -6.22 -14.22 6.97
C ALA A 299 -5.56 -15.49 7.51
N SER A 300 -6.27 -16.62 7.47
CA SER A 300 -5.69 -17.94 7.79
C SER A 300 -5.34 -18.73 6.53
N ASN A 301 -4.26 -19.52 6.59
CA ASN A 301 -3.99 -20.58 5.62
C ASN A 301 -4.29 -21.94 6.24
N TRP A 302 -5.50 -22.43 5.97
CA TRP A 302 -5.99 -23.71 6.47
C TRP A 302 -5.27 -24.93 5.86
N LYS A 303 -4.64 -24.79 4.69
CA LYS A 303 -3.85 -25.87 4.08
C LYS A 303 -2.54 -26.09 4.82
N GLU A 304 -1.96 -25.02 5.36
CA GLU A 304 -0.70 -25.06 6.11
C GLU A 304 -0.92 -24.95 7.63
N LEU A 305 -2.18 -24.98 8.10
CA LEU A 305 -2.57 -24.83 9.50
C LEU A 305 -1.95 -23.59 10.18
N LYS A 306 -1.72 -22.52 9.41
CA LYS A 306 -1.14 -21.28 9.94
C LYS A 306 -2.24 -20.38 10.49
N PRO A 307 -2.19 -20.03 11.79
CA PRO A 307 -3.16 -19.12 12.39
C PRO A 307 -2.97 -17.70 11.81
N PRO A 308 -4.01 -16.84 11.86
CA PRO A 308 -4.09 -15.67 11.02
C PRO A 308 -2.92 -14.68 11.15
N VAL A 309 -2.67 -14.19 12.37
CA VAL A 309 -1.60 -13.23 12.65
C VAL A 309 -0.24 -13.78 12.21
N LEU A 310 0.05 -15.05 12.52
CA LEU A 310 1.30 -15.69 12.13
C LEU A 310 1.41 -15.85 10.61
N TYR A 311 0.30 -16.10 9.93
CA TYR A 311 0.25 -16.17 8.48
C TYR A 311 0.65 -14.81 7.88
N ASN A 312 -0.01 -13.72 8.29
CA ASN A 312 0.33 -12.36 7.83
C ASN A 312 1.81 -11.99 8.07
N LEU A 313 2.33 -12.30 9.26
CA LEU A 313 3.73 -12.02 9.61
C LEU A 313 4.73 -12.81 8.75
N LYS A 314 4.37 -14.03 8.32
CA LYS A 314 5.22 -14.88 7.46
C LYS A 314 5.05 -14.65 5.97
N MET A 315 4.06 -13.88 5.52
CA MET A 315 3.88 -13.57 4.10
C MET A 315 5.11 -12.83 3.54
N PRO A 316 5.55 -13.10 2.30
CA PRO A 316 6.61 -12.32 1.68
C PRO A 316 6.18 -10.86 1.49
N GLU A 317 7.15 -9.96 1.29
CA GLU A 317 6.86 -8.54 1.00
C GLU A 317 6.02 -8.37 -0.25
N TYR A 318 6.32 -9.17 -1.29
CA TYR A 318 5.56 -9.23 -2.54
C TYR A 318 4.91 -10.61 -2.63
N CYS A 319 3.59 -10.63 -2.71
CA CYS A 319 2.81 -11.85 -2.86
C CYS A 319 1.98 -11.75 -4.14
N LYS A 320 1.99 -12.81 -4.95
CA LYS A 320 1.19 -12.91 -6.18
C LYS A 320 0.07 -13.92 -5.99
N GLY A 321 -1.11 -13.60 -6.51
CA GLY A 321 -2.27 -14.50 -6.52
C GLY A 321 -3.15 -14.46 -5.27
N ASP A 322 -2.90 -13.55 -4.33
CA ASP A 322 -3.81 -13.26 -3.22
C ASP A 322 -4.14 -11.77 -3.19
N VAL A 323 -5.39 -11.45 -3.49
CA VAL A 323 -5.91 -10.08 -3.62
C VAL A 323 -5.69 -9.21 -2.39
N ARG A 324 -5.50 -9.82 -1.21
CA ARG A 324 -5.27 -9.11 0.05
C ARG A 324 -3.87 -8.49 0.14
N TRP A 325 -2.88 -9.09 -0.53
CA TRP A 325 -1.48 -8.67 -0.51
C TRP A 325 -0.94 -8.24 -1.87
N GLU A 326 -1.58 -8.61 -2.99
CA GLU A 326 -1.03 -8.36 -4.33
C GLU A 326 -0.85 -6.87 -4.67
N ASN A 327 -1.59 -5.99 -3.98
CA ASN A 327 -1.61 -4.55 -4.23
C ASN A 327 -0.87 -3.72 -3.16
N VAL A 328 -0.05 -4.36 -2.31
CA VAL A 328 0.72 -3.66 -1.25
C VAL A 328 2.11 -4.26 -1.08
N ARG A 329 3.08 -3.44 -0.65
CA ARG A 329 4.37 -3.95 -0.15
C ARG A 329 4.22 -4.34 1.30
N ASN A 330 4.21 -5.64 1.59
CA ASN A 330 4.03 -6.17 2.94
C ASN A 330 5.34 -6.13 3.76
N THR A 331 5.89 -4.92 3.93
CA THR A 331 7.16 -4.69 4.63
C THR A 331 7.05 -5.03 6.13
N PRO A 332 8.17 -5.27 6.83
CA PRO A 332 8.17 -5.46 8.29
C PRO A 332 7.48 -4.32 9.05
N PHE A 333 7.65 -3.08 8.58
CA PHE A 333 7.00 -1.91 9.17
C PHE A 333 5.47 -1.99 9.01
N ARG A 334 4.97 -2.19 7.78
CA ARG A 334 3.53 -2.33 7.50
C ARG A 334 2.91 -3.42 8.35
N LYS A 335 3.50 -4.62 8.33
CA LYS A 335 3.03 -5.79 9.11
C LYS A 335 2.84 -5.43 10.57
N SER A 336 3.80 -4.75 11.17
CA SER A 336 3.80 -4.40 12.58
C SER A 336 2.65 -3.44 12.92
N ILE A 337 2.59 -2.29 12.23
CA ILE A 337 1.61 -1.25 12.56
C ILE A 337 0.18 -1.69 12.24
N GLU A 338 -0.03 -2.39 11.12
CA GLU A 338 -1.35 -2.87 10.72
C GLU A 338 -1.86 -3.99 11.62
N THR A 339 -0.98 -4.89 12.06
CA THR A 339 -1.33 -5.96 13.00
C THR A 339 -1.71 -5.37 14.35
N ILE A 340 -0.91 -4.45 14.90
CA ILE A 340 -1.21 -3.79 16.18
C ILE A 340 -2.54 -3.03 16.08
N GLY A 341 -2.71 -2.22 15.03
CA GLY A 341 -3.93 -1.45 14.82
C GLY A 341 -5.18 -2.32 14.68
N ALA A 342 -5.12 -3.40 13.91
CA ALA A 342 -6.25 -4.31 13.73
C ALA A 342 -6.65 -4.97 15.05
N LEU A 343 -5.68 -5.48 15.82
CA LEU A 343 -5.94 -6.12 17.12
C LEU A 343 -6.49 -5.16 18.17
N ILE A 344 -6.01 -3.92 18.21
CA ILE A 344 -6.60 -2.88 19.06
C ILE A 344 -8.06 -2.62 18.66
N THR A 345 -8.32 -2.54 17.35
CA THR A 345 -9.69 -2.31 16.87
C THR A 345 -10.62 -3.47 17.22
N ASP A 346 -10.14 -4.72 17.19
CA ASP A 346 -10.91 -5.87 17.65
C ASP A 346 -11.26 -5.77 19.13
N ALA A 347 -10.28 -5.40 19.97
CA ALA A 347 -10.50 -5.22 21.41
C ALA A 347 -11.54 -4.12 21.69
N LEU A 348 -11.50 -3.02 20.95
CA LEU A 348 -12.49 -1.95 21.03
C LEU A 348 -13.88 -2.43 20.57
N ALA A 349 -13.96 -3.14 19.44
CA ALA A 349 -15.22 -3.66 18.92
C ALA A 349 -15.89 -4.64 19.90
N ILE A 350 -15.11 -5.54 20.52
CA ILE A 350 -15.59 -6.45 21.56
C ILE A 350 -16.03 -5.68 22.81
N GLY A 351 -15.25 -4.68 23.24
CA GLY A 351 -15.59 -3.84 24.38
C GLY A 351 -16.91 -3.09 24.21
N PHE A 352 -17.12 -2.47 23.03
CA PHE A 352 -18.36 -1.80 22.69
C PHE A 352 -19.55 -2.78 22.60
N ALA A 353 -19.36 -3.93 21.95
CA ALA A 353 -20.39 -4.96 21.88
C ALA A 353 -20.81 -5.45 23.29
N GLY A 354 -19.84 -5.68 24.18
CA GLY A 354 -20.06 -6.07 25.57
C GLY A 354 -20.82 -5.02 26.40
N GLN A 355 -20.61 -3.73 26.13
CA GLN A 355 -21.35 -2.64 26.80
C GLN A 355 -22.80 -2.52 26.29
N THR A 356 -23.05 -2.79 25.02
CA THR A 356 -24.42 -2.73 24.45
C THR A 356 -25.28 -3.96 24.77
N GLY A 357 -24.68 -5.08 25.20
CA GLY A 357 -25.35 -6.36 25.41
C GLY A 357 -25.74 -6.73 26.86
N ILE A 358 -25.40 -5.92 27.88
CA ILE A 358 -25.61 -6.27 29.30
C ILE A 358 -26.25 -5.12 30.08
N SER A 359 -27.44 -4.67 29.65
CA SER A 359 -28.30 -3.78 30.46
C SER A 359 -29.81 -4.06 30.34
N SER A 360 -30.23 -5.11 29.64
CA SER A 360 -31.67 -5.42 29.46
C SER A 360 -32.23 -6.50 30.37
N ASN A 361 -31.44 -7.09 31.29
CA ASN A 361 -31.90 -8.24 32.09
C ASN A 361 -31.74 -8.10 33.62
N ARG A 362 -31.88 -6.88 34.16
CA ARG A 362 -31.83 -6.63 35.61
C ARG A 362 -33.03 -5.86 36.16
N ARG A 363 -34.23 -6.10 35.63
CA ARG A 363 -35.47 -5.52 36.16
C ARG A 363 -36.65 -6.48 35.92
N ASN A 364 -36.62 -7.66 36.57
CA ASN A 364 -37.77 -8.58 36.73
C ASN A 364 -37.48 -9.64 37.82
N GLN A 365 -36.97 -9.20 38.97
CA GLN A 365 -36.98 -10.00 40.21
C GLN A 365 -37.15 -9.06 41.40
N ILE A 366 -38.30 -8.41 41.47
CA ILE A 366 -38.95 -8.03 42.74
C ILE A 366 -40.46 -8.14 42.45
N GLU A 367 -41.01 -9.34 42.63
CA GLU A 367 -42.37 -9.55 43.12
C GLU A 367 -42.33 -10.68 44.13
#